data_AF-A0A523EHQ7-F1
#
_entry.id   AF-A0A523EHQ7-F1
#
_cell.length_a   1.000
_cell.length_b   1.000
_cell.length_c   1.000
_cell.angle_alpha   90.00
_cell.angle_beta   90.00
_cell.angle_gamma   90.00
#
_symmetry.space_group_name_H-M   'P 1'
#
loop_
_entity.id
_entity.type
_entity.pdbx_description
1 polymer ?
#
loop_
_entity_poly.entity_id
_entity_poly.type
_entity_poly.pdbx_seq_one_letter_code
_entity_poly.pdbx_strand_id
1 'polypeptide(L)'
;MMRLYVQRFPEGGDKLQISGGTVPLWGRNGEELFYRNGNDVMVVAIEKRPTFAPGAAEVLFNGEYLLDPARVYDYDVHRDRFLMVKLDESQYATTALVVVINGFEELKRLAPHR
;
A
#
# COMPACT_ATOMS: atom_id res chain seq x y z
N MET A 1 -11.62 7.82 0.04
CA MET A 1 -11.79 6.41 0.43
C MET A 1 -11.71 5.55 -0.81
N MET A 2 -10.72 4.66 -0.88
CA MET A 2 -10.51 3.78 -2.04
C MET A 2 -11.49 2.60 -1.97
N ARG A 3 -12.03 2.16 -3.11
CA ARG A 3 -13.01 1.06 -3.18
C ARG A 3 -12.50 -0.03 -4.11
N LEU A 4 -12.61 -1.28 -3.65
CA LEU A 4 -12.22 -2.46 -4.40
C LEU A 4 -13.45 -3.12 -5.01
N TYR A 5 -13.35 -3.39 -6.31
CA TYR A 5 -14.40 -4.00 -7.10
C TYR A 5 -13.84 -5.20 -7.87
N VAL A 6 -14.69 -6.21 -8.08
CA VAL A 6 -14.40 -7.33 -8.98
C VAL A 6 -15.40 -7.32 -10.13
N GLN A 7 -14.92 -7.66 -11.31
CA GLN A 7 -15.72 -7.77 -12.52
C GLN A 7 -15.30 -9.03 -13.26
N ARG A 8 -16.25 -9.74 -13.88
CA ARG A 8 -15.95 -10.88 -14.74
C ARG A 8 -15.17 -10.42 -15.97
N PHE A 9 -14.23 -11.26 -16.41
CA PHE A 9 -13.43 -11.05 -17.61
C PHE A 9 -13.36 -12.37 -18.41
N PRO A 10 -13.39 -12.35 -19.75
CA PRO A 10 -13.43 -11.18 -20.62
C PRO A 10 -14.84 -10.61 -20.87
N GLU A 11 -15.88 -11.37 -20.55
CA GLU A 11 -17.29 -11.07 -20.91
C GLU A 11 -17.83 -9.76 -20.33
N GLY A 12 -17.23 -9.26 -19.24
CA GLY A 12 -17.72 -8.08 -18.52
C GLY A 12 -18.95 -8.39 -17.66
N GLY A 13 -19.74 -7.36 -17.35
CA GLY A 13 -20.93 -7.43 -16.50
C GLY A 13 -20.87 -6.49 -15.29
N ASP A 14 -21.73 -6.72 -14.30
CA ASP A 14 -21.82 -5.87 -13.12
C ASP A 14 -20.54 -5.92 -12.28
N LYS A 15 -20.12 -4.74 -11.78
CA LYS A 15 -19.02 -4.63 -10.82
C LYS A 15 -19.55 -4.92 -9.42
N LEU A 16 -19.00 -5.95 -8.78
CA LEU A 16 -19.33 -6.23 -7.38
C LEU A 16 -18.32 -5.55 -6.47
N GLN A 17 -18.80 -4.73 -5.53
CA GLN A 17 -17.94 -4.15 -4.51
C GLN A 17 -17.52 -5.23 -3.52
N ILE A 18 -16.21 -5.36 -3.28
CA ILE A 18 -15.67 -6.31 -2.32
C ILE A 18 -15.45 -5.62 -0.97
N SER A 19 -14.73 -4.49 -0.97
CA SER A 19 -14.37 -3.79 0.26
C SER A 19 -13.90 -2.35 -0.01
N GLY A 20 -13.50 -1.63 1.04
CA GLY A 20 -12.63 -0.47 0.95
C GLY A 20 -11.19 -0.88 1.22
N GLY A 21 -10.23 -0.37 0.44
CA GLY A 21 -8.82 -0.74 0.59
C GLY A 21 -7.98 -0.51 -0.67
N THR A 22 -6.71 -0.87 -0.59
CA THR A 22 -5.71 -0.66 -1.65
C THR A 22 -4.91 -1.92 -1.94
N VAL A 23 -4.17 -1.91 -3.05
CA VAL A 23 -3.23 -2.98 -3.44
C VAL A 23 -3.87 -4.38 -3.40
N PRO A 24 -4.96 -4.62 -4.16
CA PRO A 24 -5.61 -5.93 -4.16
C PRO A 24 -4.73 -6.99 -4.83
N LEU A 25 -4.63 -8.16 -4.24
CA LEU A 25 -3.93 -9.31 -4.82
C LEU A 25 -4.75 -10.59 -4.62
N TRP A 26 -4.97 -11.33 -5.71
CA TRP A 26 -5.64 -12.62 -5.65
C TRP A 26 -4.71 -13.70 -5.11
N GLY A 27 -5.22 -14.52 -4.19
CA GLY A 27 -4.59 -15.78 -3.83
C GLY A 27 -4.49 -16.72 -5.03
N ARG A 28 -3.56 -17.67 -4.97
CA ARG A 28 -3.23 -18.54 -6.12
C ARG A 28 -4.39 -19.39 -6.64
N ASN A 29 -5.26 -19.86 -5.74
CA ASN A 29 -6.48 -20.60 -6.08
C ASN A 29 -7.64 -19.68 -6.52
N GLY A 30 -7.49 -18.36 -6.38
CA GLY A 30 -8.53 -17.37 -6.63
C GLY A 30 -9.74 -17.54 -5.71
N GLU A 31 -9.57 -18.10 -4.52
CA GLU A 31 -10.62 -18.26 -3.50
C GLU A 31 -10.46 -17.23 -2.38
N GLU A 32 -9.38 -16.45 -2.41
CA GLU A 32 -9.10 -15.40 -1.44
C GLU A 32 -8.63 -14.16 -2.20
N LEU A 33 -9.07 -13.00 -1.72
CA LEU A 33 -8.57 -11.70 -2.13
C LEU A 33 -7.91 -11.02 -0.94
N PHE A 34 -6.63 -10.71 -1.07
CA PHE A 34 -5.86 -9.94 -0.10
C PHE A 34 -5.87 -8.48 -0.49
N TYR A 35 -5.85 -7.58 0.49
CA TYR A 35 -5.72 -6.15 0.26
C TYR A 35 -5.21 -5.43 1.51
N ARG A 36 -4.83 -4.16 1.36
CA ARG A 36 -4.39 -3.31 2.47
C ARG A 36 -5.45 -2.34 2.94
N ASN A 37 -5.53 -2.14 4.24
CA ASN A 37 -6.26 -1.06 4.88
C ASN A 37 -5.37 -0.37 5.92
N GLY A 38 -4.60 0.63 5.49
CA GLY A 38 -3.56 1.22 6.33
C GLY A 38 -2.48 0.19 6.66
N ASN A 39 -2.24 -0.05 7.96
CA ASN A 39 -1.27 -1.04 8.46
C ASN A 39 -1.85 -2.46 8.52
N ASP A 40 -3.16 -2.63 8.30
CA ASP A 40 -3.79 -3.94 8.26
C ASP A 40 -3.63 -4.57 6.87
N VAL A 41 -3.24 -5.85 6.89
CA VAL A 41 -3.42 -6.75 5.76
C VAL A 41 -4.72 -7.50 5.99
N MET A 42 -5.61 -7.36 5.02
CA MET A 42 -6.97 -7.88 5.05
C MET A 42 -7.09 -9.07 4.10
N VAL A 43 -8.00 -9.98 4.42
CA VAL A 43 -8.40 -11.10 3.54
C VAL A 43 -9.92 -11.16 3.42
N VAL A 44 -10.39 -11.51 2.23
CA VAL A 44 -11.79 -11.83 1.96
C VAL A 44 -11.82 -13.18 1.25
N ALA A 45 -12.56 -14.14 1.81
CA ALA A 45 -12.88 -15.39 1.12
C ALA A 45 -13.87 -15.13 -0.03
N ILE A 46 -13.70 -15.82 -1.14
CA ILE A 46 -14.47 -15.63 -2.38
C ILE A 46 -15.11 -16.96 -2.77
N GLU A 47 -16.44 -17.02 -2.64
CA GLU A 47 -17.24 -18.10 -3.19
C GLU A 47 -17.49 -17.84 -4.67
N LYS A 48 -17.05 -18.76 -5.54
CA LYS A 48 -17.23 -18.63 -7.00
C LYS A 48 -18.47 -19.35 -7.52
N ARG A 49 -19.06 -20.25 -6.71
CA ARG A 49 -20.15 -21.15 -7.10
C ARG A 49 -21.16 -21.33 -5.97
N PRO A 50 -22.46 -21.45 -6.28
CA PRO A 50 -23.06 -21.35 -7.62
C PRO A 50 -23.05 -19.92 -8.19
N THR A 51 -22.94 -18.92 -7.32
CA THR A 51 -22.85 -17.49 -7.64
C THR A 51 -21.60 -16.89 -7.02
N PHE A 52 -21.07 -15.82 -7.63
CA PHE A 52 -19.93 -15.11 -7.09
C PHE A 52 -20.37 -14.29 -5.86
N ALA A 53 -19.79 -14.57 -4.70
CA ALA A 53 -20.08 -13.87 -3.45
C ALA A 53 -18.80 -13.68 -2.61
N PRO A 54 -18.45 -12.44 -2.21
CA PRO A 54 -17.44 -12.20 -1.21
C PRO A 54 -17.97 -12.48 0.20
N GLY A 55 -17.14 -13.11 1.02
CA GLY A 55 -17.38 -13.23 2.45
C GLY A 55 -17.13 -11.93 3.21
N ALA A 56 -17.13 -12.01 4.54
CA ALA A 56 -16.73 -10.89 5.38
C ALA A 56 -15.21 -10.63 5.24
N ALA A 57 -14.82 -9.36 5.29
CA ALA A 57 -13.41 -8.99 5.35
C ALA A 57 -12.87 -9.19 6.76
N GLU A 58 -11.72 -9.86 6.86
CA GLU A 58 -11.05 -10.17 8.12
C GLU A 58 -9.63 -9.59 8.11
N VAL A 59 -9.15 -9.19 9.29
CA VAL A 59 -7.74 -8.79 9.46
C VAL A 59 -6.90 -10.08 9.52
N LEU A 60 -5.99 -10.24 8.57
CA LEU A 60 -5.06 -11.37 8.55
C LEU A 60 -3.89 -11.12 9.50
N PHE A 61 -3.30 -9.92 9.43
CA PHE A 61 -2.30 -9.41 10.38
C PHE A 61 -2.14 -7.89 10.23
N ASN A 62 -1.40 -7.28 11.14
CA ASN A 62 -1.07 -5.85 11.13
C ASN A 62 0.45 -5.64 11.18
N GLY A 63 0.93 -4.54 10.61
CA GLY A 63 2.27 -4.03 10.87
C GLY A 63 2.65 -2.80 10.04
N GLU A 64 3.75 -2.16 10.44
CA GLU A 64 4.33 -1.02 9.72
C GLU A 64 5.19 -1.51 8.55
N TYR A 65 4.50 -1.83 7.47
CA TYR A 65 5.11 -2.20 6.20
C TYR A 65 5.07 -1.02 5.25
N LEU A 66 6.11 -0.90 4.42
CA LEU A 66 6.21 0.10 3.37
C LEU A 66 4.92 0.06 2.54
N LEU A 67 4.20 1.18 2.51
CA LEU A 67 3.05 1.41 1.63
C LEU A 67 3.48 2.49 0.64
N ASP A 68 3.82 2.08 -0.58
CA ASP A 68 4.21 3.01 -1.65
C ASP A 68 3.02 3.23 -2.59
N PRO A 69 2.34 4.40 -2.55
CA PRO A 69 1.19 4.69 -3.42
C PRO A 69 1.54 4.67 -4.91
N ALA A 70 2.83 4.79 -5.28
CA ALA A 70 3.29 4.72 -6.66
C ALA A 70 3.45 3.27 -7.16
N ARG A 71 3.45 2.26 -6.27
CA ARG A 71 3.55 0.85 -6.63
C ARG A 71 2.18 0.18 -6.51
N VAL A 72 1.74 -0.45 -7.60
CA VAL A 72 0.46 -1.17 -7.66
C VAL A 72 0.48 -2.45 -6.83
N TYR A 73 1.67 -3.03 -6.59
CA TYR A 73 1.89 -4.23 -5.79
C TYR A 73 3.09 -4.02 -4.86
N ASP A 74 2.84 -3.78 -3.57
CA ASP A 74 3.85 -3.60 -2.51
C ASP A 74 4.09 -4.87 -1.68
N TYR A 75 3.36 -5.95 -1.97
CA TYR A 75 3.54 -7.29 -1.39
C TYR A 75 3.28 -8.40 -2.41
N ASP A 76 3.74 -9.61 -2.06
CA ASP A 76 3.44 -10.84 -2.80
C ASP A 76 2.96 -11.95 -1.84
N VAL A 77 2.13 -12.85 -2.35
CA VAL A 77 1.55 -13.96 -1.59
C VAL A 77 1.84 -15.27 -2.29
N HIS A 78 2.52 -16.18 -1.58
CA HIS A 78 2.81 -17.51 -2.08
C HIS A 78 2.38 -18.59 -1.08
N ARG A 79 1.31 -19.32 -1.42
CA ARG A 79 0.68 -20.32 -0.55
C ARG A 79 0.24 -19.67 0.76
N ASP A 80 0.86 -20.04 1.86
CA ASP A 80 0.64 -19.60 3.22
C ASP A 80 1.63 -18.52 3.68
N ARG A 81 2.36 -17.88 2.75
CA ARG A 81 3.42 -16.92 3.07
C ARG A 81 3.20 -15.57 2.39
N PHE A 82 3.51 -14.52 3.15
CA PHE A 82 3.52 -13.14 2.70
C PHE A 82 4.95 -12.62 2.61
N LEU A 83 5.26 -11.91 1.54
CA LEU A 83 6.48 -11.13 1.41
C LEU A 83 6.14 -9.65 1.42
N MET A 84 6.67 -8.92 2.41
CA MET A 84 6.48 -7.48 2.58
C MET A 84 7.76 -6.82 3.05
N VAL A 85 7.97 -5.55 2.67
CA VAL A 85 9.11 -4.74 3.14
C VAL A 85 8.71 -4.06 4.44
N LYS A 86 9.42 -4.35 5.54
CA LYS A 86 9.28 -3.60 6.80
C LYS A 86 9.98 -2.26 6.70
N LEU A 87 9.35 -1.23 7.23
CA LEU A 87 10.03 0.02 7.50
C LEU A 87 10.83 -0.13 8.79
N ASP A 88 12.07 0.35 8.77
CA ASP A 88 12.89 0.48 9.95
C ASP A 88 12.89 1.95 10.36
N GLU A 89 12.30 2.26 11.52
CA GLU A 89 12.23 3.63 12.05
C GLU A 89 13.62 4.29 12.16
N SER A 90 14.68 3.49 12.34
CA SER A 90 16.05 3.99 12.44
C SER A 90 16.58 4.61 11.14
N GLN A 91 15.96 4.31 9.99
CA GLN A 91 16.33 4.88 8.69
C GLN A 91 15.65 6.23 8.41
N TYR A 92 14.68 6.64 9.23
CA TYR A 92 14.10 7.98 9.21
C TYR A 92 14.82 8.94 10.15
N ALA A 93 16.06 8.66 10.55
CA ALA A 93 16.93 9.71 11.07
C ALA A 93 16.94 10.83 10.05
N THR A 94 16.18 11.88 10.34
CA THR A 94 15.94 13.00 9.44
C THR A 94 17.29 13.48 8.98
N THR A 95 17.60 13.32 7.68
CA THR A 95 18.70 14.04 7.08
C THR A 95 18.36 15.51 7.33
N ALA A 96 19.06 16.15 8.26
CA ALA A 96 18.79 17.53 8.62
C ALA A 96 18.99 18.37 7.35
N LEU A 97 17.89 18.75 6.71
CA LEU A 97 17.92 19.60 5.54
C LEU A 97 18.16 21.02 6.04
N VAL A 98 19.42 21.43 6.06
CA VAL A 98 19.80 22.80 6.40
C VAL A 98 19.62 23.67 5.17
N VAL A 99 18.52 24.43 5.13
CA VAL A 99 18.28 25.44 4.09
C VAL A 99 18.81 26.78 4.59
N VAL A 100 19.83 27.31 3.92
CA VAL A 100 20.31 28.68 4.16
C VAL A 100 19.75 29.58 3.08
N ILE A 101 18.78 30.42 3.46
CA ILE A 101 18.19 31.42 2.55
C ILE A 101 19.07 32.68 2.61
N ASN A 102 19.39 33.25 1.45
CA ASN A 102 20.23 34.45 1.30
C ASN A 102 21.68 34.30 1.81
N GLY A 103 22.23 33.08 1.85
CA GLY A 103 23.56 32.83 2.39
C GLY A 103 24.69 33.65 1.74
N PHE A 104 24.59 33.94 0.44
CA PHE A 104 25.58 34.77 -0.26
C PHE A 104 25.54 36.25 0.14
N GLU A 105 24.38 36.81 0.44
CA GLU A 105 24.27 38.21 0.87
C GLU A 105 24.76 38.37 2.31
N GLU A 106 24.51 37.39 3.16
CA GLU A 106 25.05 37.35 4.51
C GLU A 106 26.57 37.20 4.51
N LEU A 107 27.12 36.39 3.59
CA LEU A 107 28.57 36.27 3.40
C LEU A 107 29.21 37.60 2.96
N LYS A 108 28.57 38.35 2.04
CA LYS A 108 29.06 39.66 1.59
C LYS A 108 29.00 40.71 2.69
N ARG A 109 27.99 40.66 3.57
CA ARG A 109 27.85 41.55 4.73
C ARG A 109 28.93 41.33 5.78
N LEU A 110 29.35 40.07 5.96
CA LEU A 110 30.31 39.68 7.00
C LEU A 110 31.76 39.59 6.50
N ALA A 111 31.99 39.54 5.19
CA ALA A 111 33.34 39.52 4.63
C ALA A 111 34.03 40.89 4.80
N PRO A 112 35.26 40.95 5.32
CA PRO A 112 36.01 42.19 5.40
C PRO A 112 36.27 42.76 4.01
N HIS A 113 36.01 44.06 3.82
CA HIS A 113 36.45 44.77 2.63
C HIS A 113 37.97 44.83 2.61
N ARG A 114 38.59 44.28 1.56
CA ARG A 114 40.02 44.35 1.33
C ARG A 114 40.31 45.36 0.23
#